data_AF-A0A2K1Q5P2-F1
#
_entry.id   AF-A0A2K1Q5P2-F1
#
_cell.length_a   1.000
_cell.length_b   1.000
_cell.length_c   1.000
_cell.angle_alpha   90.00
_cell.angle_beta   90.00
_cell.angle_gamma   90.00
#
_symmetry.space_group_name_H-M   'P 1'
#
loop_
_entity.id
_entity.type
_entity.pdbx_description
1 polymer ?
#
loop_
_entity_poly.entity_id
_entity_poly.type
_entity_poly.pdbx_seq_one_letter_code
_entity_poly.pdbx_strand_id
1 'polypeptide(L)'
;MKKIIGLLLAMGCCTSALAASEIITISRFEIGKDKWPFTREEVMLTCTKEHALFAINPSTLMQYPLNDEAAQKVTSGKATAQPVSVIQADDPQHPGQKASLQPIIDRAEKLCN
;
A
#
# COMPACT_ATOMS: atom_id res chain seq x y z
N MET A 1 51.79 -8.10 22.58
CA MET A 1 50.54 -8.51 21.89
C MET A 1 49.46 -8.94 22.90
N LYS A 2 48.94 -8.01 23.72
CA LYS A 2 47.87 -8.31 24.70
C LYS A 2 46.78 -7.22 24.75
N LYS A 3 46.99 -6.06 24.11
CA LYS A 3 46.06 -4.92 24.15
C LYS A 3 45.21 -4.73 22.88
N ILE A 4 45.36 -5.58 21.87
CA ILE A 4 44.65 -5.45 20.58
C ILE A 4 43.38 -6.33 20.51
N ILE A 5 43.22 -7.27 21.44
CA ILE A 5 42.09 -8.23 21.43
C ILE A 5 40.77 -7.57 21.86
N GLY A 6 40.82 -6.47 22.62
CA GLY A 6 39.61 -5.80 23.13
C GLY A 6 38.84 -4.95 22.10
N LEU A 7 39.45 -4.61 20.96
CA LEU A 7 38.86 -3.65 20.01
C LEU A 7 38.03 -4.32 18.89
N LEU A 8 38.07 -5.65 18.78
CA LEU A 8 37.36 -6.41 17.73
C LEU A 8 35.95 -6.86 18.15
N LEU A 9 35.54 -6.68 19.41
CA LEU A 9 34.20 -7.09 19.90
C LEU A 9 33.12 -6.00 19.81
N ALA A 10 33.42 -4.80 19.30
CA ALA A 10 32.50 -3.67 19.30
C ALA A 10 31.85 -3.38 17.94
N MET A 11 31.72 -4.38 17.06
CA MET A 11 31.31 -4.17 15.66
C MET A 11 30.16 -5.07 15.20
N GLY A 12 29.25 -5.42 16.12
CA GLY A 12 28.06 -6.21 15.81
C GLY A 12 26.83 -5.56 16.39
N CYS A 13 26.28 -4.56 15.68
CA CYS A 13 24.88 -4.12 15.74
C CYS A 13 24.66 -3.00 14.71
N CYS A 14 24.97 -3.26 13.42
CA CYS A 14 24.46 -2.39 12.37
C CYS A 14 23.00 -2.78 12.15
N THR A 15 22.14 -1.95 12.72
CA THR A 15 20.69 -1.86 12.60
C THR A 15 20.16 -2.44 11.30
N SER A 16 19.40 -3.53 11.38
CA SER A 16 18.39 -3.81 10.37
C SER A 16 17.39 -2.65 10.43
N ALA A 17 17.54 -1.68 9.52
CA ALA A 17 16.47 -0.76 9.24
C ALA A 17 15.30 -1.63 8.76
N LEU A 18 14.35 -1.89 9.65
CA LEU A 18 13.06 -2.43 9.26
C LEU A 18 12.51 -1.39 8.29
N ALA A 19 12.66 -1.64 6.99
CA ALA A 19 12.00 -0.85 5.96
C ALA A 19 10.50 -0.89 6.32
N ALA A 20 10.03 0.22 6.89
CA ALA A 20 8.61 0.44 7.07
C ALA A 20 8.03 0.48 5.65
N SER A 21 6.92 -0.21 5.45
CA SER A 21 6.20 -0.14 4.18
C SER A 21 6.01 1.32 3.78
N GLU A 22 6.49 1.68 2.59
CA GLU A 22 6.33 3.04 2.09
C GLU A 22 4.84 3.36 2.00
N ILE A 23 4.49 4.59 2.38
CA ILE A 23 3.13 5.11 2.25
C ILE A 23 3.21 6.41 1.47
N ILE A 24 2.52 6.45 0.32
CA ILE A 24 2.39 7.67 -0.48
C ILE A 24 0.93 8.10 -0.52
N THR A 25 0.68 9.40 -0.56
CA THR A 25 -0.64 9.94 -0.90
C THR A 25 -0.69 10.22 -2.38
N ILE A 26 -1.73 9.72 -3.05
CA ILE A 26 -2.03 10.05 -4.45
C ILE A 26 -3.42 10.66 -4.54
N SER A 27 -3.64 11.47 -5.57
CA SER A 27 -4.92 12.14 -5.79
C SER A 27 -5.43 11.95 -7.21
N ARG A 28 -6.73 12.17 -7.36
CA ARG A 28 -7.41 12.26 -8.66
C ARG A 28 -6.78 13.28 -9.60
N PHE A 29 -6.26 14.37 -9.05
CA PHE A 29 -5.59 15.40 -9.83
C PHE A 29 -4.26 14.91 -10.41
N GLU A 30 -3.46 14.18 -9.63
CA GLU A 30 -2.18 13.59 -10.08
C GLU A 30 -2.39 12.52 -11.15
N ILE A 31 -3.36 11.61 -10.95
CA ILE A 31 -3.60 10.46 -11.84
C ILE A 31 -4.44 10.83 -13.08
N GLY A 32 -5.28 11.84 -12.96
CA GLY A 32 -6.24 12.26 -13.97
C GLY A 32 -7.61 11.62 -13.79
N LYS A 33 -8.66 12.43 -13.96
CA LYS A 33 -10.07 12.06 -13.72
C LYS A 33 -10.49 10.76 -14.42
N ASP A 34 -10.07 10.55 -15.67
CA ASP A 34 -10.50 9.40 -16.48
C ASP A 34 -9.84 8.08 -16.06
N LYS A 35 -8.76 8.15 -15.29
CA LYS A 35 -8.02 6.98 -14.78
C LYS A 35 -8.20 6.77 -13.28
N TRP A 36 -8.96 7.64 -12.63
CA TRP A 36 -9.13 7.63 -11.19
C TRP A 36 -10.38 6.80 -10.81
N PRO A 37 -10.21 5.63 -10.16
CA PRO A 37 -11.30 4.69 -9.99
C PRO A 37 -12.04 4.85 -8.66
N PHE A 38 -11.79 5.92 -7.89
CA PHE A 38 -12.39 6.11 -6.57
C PHE A 38 -13.36 7.28 -6.53
N THR A 39 -14.39 7.15 -5.69
CA THR A 39 -15.33 8.24 -5.35
C THR A 39 -14.70 9.27 -4.43
N ARG A 40 -13.54 8.97 -3.82
CA ARG A 40 -12.75 9.89 -3.00
C ARG A 40 -11.78 10.67 -3.89
N GLU A 41 -11.43 11.89 -3.51
CA GLU A 41 -10.48 12.70 -4.27
C GLU A 41 -9.01 12.28 -4.08
N GLU A 42 -8.70 11.60 -2.97
CA GLU A 42 -7.35 11.09 -2.67
C GLU A 42 -7.40 9.85 -1.78
N VAL A 43 -6.32 9.06 -1.85
CA VAL A 43 -6.06 7.91 -0.99
C VAL A 43 -4.56 7.83 -0.67
N MET A 44 -4.24 7.21 0.46
CA MET A 44 -2.88 6.74 0.72
C MET A 44 -2.72 5.33 0.15
N LEU A 45 -1.56 5.01 -0.42
CA LEU A 45 -1.21 3.68 -0.93
C LEU A 45 -0.05 3.10 -0.13
N THR A 46 -0.06 1.79 0.08
CA THR A 46 1.07 1.06 0.66
C THR A 46 1.20 -0.33 0.07
N CYS A 47 2.44 -0.85 0.08
CA CYS A 47 2.75 -2.25 -0.16
C CYS A 47 3.40 -2.87 1.09
N THR A 48 2.83 -3.96 1.59
CA THR A 48 3.43 -4.70 2.70
C THR A 48 4.56 -5.62 2.23
N LYS A 49 5.40 -6.10 3.14
CA LYS A 49 6.48 -7.06 2.82
C LYS A 49 5.98 -8.38 2.18
N GLU A 50 4.72 -8.72 2.39
CA GLU A 50 4.06 -9.88 1.78
C GLU A 50 3.33 -9.52 0.48
N HIS A 51 3.71 -8.40 -0.16
CA HIS A 51 3.09 -7.89 -1.40
C HIS A 51 1.59 -7.59 -1.30
N ALA A 52 1.02 -7.52 -0.10
CA ALA A 52 -0.35 -7.04 0.07
C ALA A 52 -0.42 -5.52 -0.18
N LEU A 53 -1.28 -5.13 -1.12
CA LEU A 53 -1.49 -3.75 -1.54
C LEU A 53 -2.77 -3.19 -0.91
N PHE A 54 -2.68 -2.01 -0.30
CA PHE A 54 -3.83 -1.33 0.28
C PHE A 54 -3.95 0.10 -0.21
N ALA A 55 -5.18 0.50 -0.54
CA ALA A 55 -5.58 1.90 -0.47
C ALA A 55 -6.09 2.21 0.94
N ILE A 56 -5.84 3.42 1.43
CA ILE A 56 -6.14 3.83 2.79
C ILE A 56 -6.84 5.18 2.74
N ASN A 57 -7.95 5.33 3.46
CA ASN A 57 -8.58 6.62 3.66
C ASN A 57 -7.70 7.47 4.60
N PRO A 58 -7.15 8.62 4.16
CA PRO A 58 -6.23 9.41 4.97
C PRO A 58 -6.85 9.96 6.26
N SER A 59 -8.18 10.16 6.29
CA SER A 59 -8.86 10.75 7.45
C SER A 59 -9.27 9.72 8.50
N THR A 60 -9.50 8.46 8.11
CA THR A 60 -10.04 7.42 9.00
C THR A 60 -9.10 6.23 9.19
N LEU A 61 -8.04 6.16 8.38
CA LEU A 61 -7.13 5.02 8.27
C LEU A 61 -7.80 3.71 7.86
N MET A 62 -9.05 3.77 7.37
CA MET A 62 -9.73 2.60 6.83
C MET A 62 -8.98 2.07 5.62
N GLN A 63 -8.69 0.77 5.62
CA GLN A 63 -7.96 0.10 4.55
C GLN A 63 -8.93 -0.55 3.56
N TYR A 64 -8.50 -0.62 2.30
CA TYR A 64 -9.20 -1.28 1.21
C TYR A 64 -8.19 -2.15 0.45
N PRO A 65 -8.37 -3.49 0.40
CA PRO A 65 -7.45 -4.37 -0.28
C PRO A 65 -7.51 -4.15 -1.80
N LEU A 66 -6.35 -4.09 -2.44
CA LEU A 66 -6.24 -3.87 -3.90
C LEU A 66 -5.85 -5.14 -4.69
N ASN A 67 -5.38 -6.18 -4.00
CA ASN A 67 -5.01 -7.47 -4.58
C ASN A 67 -5.40 -8.65 -3.69
N ASP A 68 -5.17 -9.87 -4.19
CA ASP A 68 -5.54 -11.11 -3.53
C ASP A 68 -4.76 -11.33 -2.22
N GLU A 69 -3.48 -10.92 -2.17
CA GLU A 69 -2.64 -11.00 -0.97
C GLU A 69 -3.22 -10.13 0.16
N ALA A 70 -3.67 -8.92 -0.17
CA ALA A 70 -4.36 -8.04 0.79
C ALA A 70 -5.70 -8.63 1.21
N ALA A 71 -6.49 -9.16 0.27
CA ALA A 71 -7.75 -9.82 0.58
C ALA A 71 -7.54 -11.03 1.51
N GLN A 72 -6.49 -11.82 1.30
CA GLN A 72 -6.15 -12.97 2.14
C GLN A 72 -5.74 -12.54 3.56
N LYS A 73 -5.01 -11.42 3.71
CA LYS A 73 -4.72 -10.86 5.04
C LYS A 73 -6.00 -10.48 5.78
N VAL A 74 -7.00 -9.96 5.09
CA VAL A 74 -8.30 -9.60 5.69
C VAL A 74 -9.08 -10.84 6.11
N THR A 75 -9.23 -11.82 5.21
CA THR A 75 -9.99 -13.04 5.48
C THR A 75 -9.35 -13.92 6.55
N SER A 76 -8.02 -13.89 6.68
CA SER A 76 -7.28 -14.57 7.75
C SER A 76 -7.23 -13.80 9.07
N GLY A 77 -7.87 -12.63 9.16
CA GLY A 77 -7.89 -11.81 10.39
C GLY A 77 -6.57 -11.09 10.70
N LYS A 78 -5.61 -11.09 9.76
CA LYS A 78 -4.31 -10.40 9.89
C LYS A 78 -4.39 -8.90 9.55
N ALA A 79 -5.48 -8.46 8.94
CA ALA A 79 -5.75 -7.06 8.63
C ALA A 79 -7.24 -6.74 8.81
N THR A 80 -7.55 -5.51 9.24
CA THR A 80 -8.93 -4.98 9.25
C THR A 80 -9.08 -4.02 8.08
N ALA A 81 -10.03 -4.32 7.19
CA ALA A 81 -10.29 -3.55 5.98
C ALA A 81 -11.75 -3.69 5.54
N GLN A 82 -12.19 -2.79 4.65
CA GLN A 82 -13.46 -2.90 3.93
C GLN A 82 -13.21 -3.27 2.47
N PRO A 83 -14.21 -3.85 1.75
CA PRO A 83 -14.09 -4.07 0.32
C PRO A 83 -13.81 -2.77 -0.43
N VAL A 84 -12.85 -2.78 -1.37
CA VAL A 84 -12.54 -1.60 -2.20
C VAL A 84 -13.73 -1.11 -3.02
N SER A 85 -14.68 -2.00 -3.33
CA SER A 85 -15.92 -1.67 -4.04
C SER A 85 -16.78 -0.61 -3.33
N VAL A 86 -16.62 -0.42 -2.01
CA VAL A 86 -17.30 0.64 -1.24
C VAL A 86 -16.88 2.04 -1.70
N ILE A 87 -15.62 2.20 -2.13
CA ILE A 87 -15.07 3.47 -2.60
C ILE A 87 -14.87 3.49 -4.12
N GLN A 88 -15.14 2.40 -4.82
CA GLN A 88 -14.92 2.29 -6.26
C GLN A 88 -16.03 3.00 -7.04
N ALA A 89 -15.62 3.96 -7.87
CA ALA A 89 -16.49 4.67 -8.78
C ALA A 89 -16.99 3.76 -9.91
N ASP A 90 -18.10 4.15 -10.51
CA ASP A 90 -18.56 3.51 -11.75
C ASP A 90 -17.70 3.96 -12.93
N ASP A 91 -17.56 3.10 -13.92
CA ASP A 91 -16.81 3.40 -15.14
C ASP A 91 -17.63 4.38 -16.02
N PRO A 92 -17.11 5.60 -16.28
CA PRO A 92 -17.83 6.58 -17.09
C PRO A 92 -17.93 6.18 -18.57
N GLN A 93 -17.06 5.28 -19.04
CA GLN A 93 -17.05 4.77 -20.41
C GLN A 93 -17.93 3.51 -20.58
N HIS A 94 -18.14 2.76 -19.50
CA HIS A 94 -18.92 1.52 -19.49
C HIS A 94 -20.01 1.55 -18.39
N PRO A 95 -21.17 2.16 -18.66
CA PRO A 95 -22.26 2.26 -17.68
C PRO A 95 -22.63 0.90 -17.07
N GLY A 96 -22.75 0.86 -15.73
CA GLY A 96 -23.06 -0.35 -14.97
C GLY A 96 -21.84 -1.19 -14.59
N GLN A 97 -20.64 -0.82 -15.03
CA GLN A 97 -19.39 -1.46 -14.59
C GLN A 97 -18.64 -0.56 -13.60
N LYS A 98 -17.76 -1.15 -12.79
CA LYS A 98 -16.85 -0.41 -11.91
C LYS A 98 -15.59 -0.01 -12.65
N ALA A 99 -15.08 1.19 -12.36
CA ALA A 99 -13.84 1.69 -12.95
C ALA A 99 -12.65 0.78 -12.62
N SER A 100 -11.77 0.54 -13.59
CA SER A 100 -10.61 -0.34 -13.40
C SER A 100 -9.68 0.18 -12.30
N LEU A 101 -9.27 -0.71 -11.38
CA LEU A 101 -8.30 -0.40 -10.32
C LEU A 101 -6.86 -0.43 -10.83
N GLN A 102 -6.60 -0.91 -12.04
CA GLN A 102 -5.25 -1.19 -12.54
C GLN A 102 -4.29 0.00 -12.43
N PRO A 103 -4.66 1.25 -12.79
CA PRO A 103 -3.74 2.38 -12.66
C PRO A 103 -3.26 2.63 -11.22
N ILE A 104 -4.07 2.25 -10.23
CA ILE A 104 -3.76 2.39 -8.81
C ILE A 104 -2.95 1.18 -8.32
N ILE A 105 -3.28 -0.02 -8.78
CA ILE A 105 -2.50 -1.24 -8.50
C ILE A 105 -1.06 -1.05 -9.00
N ASP A 106 -0.87 -0.64 -10.26
CA ASP A 106 0.44 -0.36 -10.86
C ASP A 106 1.25 0.66 -10.05
N ARG A 107 0.57 1.62 -9.40
CA ARG A 107 1.20 2.63 -8.55
C ARG A 107 1.58 2.07 -7.19
N ALA A 108 0.74 1.23 -6.60
CA ALA A 108 0.99 0.58 -5.31
C ALA A 108 2.08 -0.49 -5.41
N GLU A 109 2.14 -1.25 -6.51
CA GLU A 109 3.18 -2.26 -6.76
C GLU A 109 4.59 -1.66 -6.77
N LYS A 110 4.73 -0.43 -7.27
CA LYS A 110 6.01 0.30 -7.25
C LYS A 110 6.52 0.63 -5.85
N LEU A 111 5.68 0.51 -4.82
CA LEU A 111 6.06 0.71 -3.41
C LEU A 111 6.62 -0.56 -2.77
N CYS A 112 6.56 -1.70 -3.46
CA CYS A 112 7.05 -2.97 -2.91
C CYS A 112 8.58 -3.09 -2.93
N ASN A 113 9.30 -2.20 -3.65
CA ASN A 113 10.75 -2.27 -3.86
C ASN A 113 11.43 -0.89 -3.87
#